data_AF-A0A9D5RK96-F1
#
_entry.id   AF-A0A9D5RK96-F1
#
_cell.length_a   1.000
_cell.length_b   1.000
_cell.length_c   1.000
_cell.angle_alpha   90.00
_cell.angle_beta   90.00
_cell.angle_gamma   90.00
#
_symmetry.space_group_name_H-M   'P 1'
#
loop_
_entity.id
_entity.type
_entity.pdbx_description
1 polymer ?
#
loop_
_entity_poly.entity_id
_entity_poly.type
_entity_poly.pdbx_seq_one_letter_code
_entity_poly.pdbx_strand_id
1 'polypeptide(L)'
;MKINIYYGGRGLIGDPTLYVINKMRKVLEELNVTVEKYDLYESKNSITTLPNTLKDADGIILASTVEWYGIGGYMQSFLDACWLYADKEKLAQIYMCPVVMSTTYGERDGKLTLATAWEILGGRPCSGICGYIPEISMLECKEEYDRLIEKKAENMYRTINQKLTSFPASNQAVKQKVSYTQNVAFTPQETEQLSMYASDDNYVQRQKEDIKELTSMFKDMMENRETDESQGFVEDFVSHFKAQPGFTAIFRVVIKNYKKPMIIRVQNAKFECFYGTSEYADVELQTEEAVIKDIIEGKTTFQNAFMSGNMTMKGDFKLLRNLDHIFTFSPNIEDDGMFL
;
A
#
# COMPACT_ATOMS: atom_id res chain seq x y z
N MET A 1 -38.74 -14.65 12.27
CA MET A 1 -37.52 -14.24 12.99
C MET A 1 -36.34 -14.49 12.07
N LYS A 2 -35.42 -13.54 11.92
CA LYS A 2 -34.21 -13.66 11.10
C LYS A 2 -32.96 -13.64 11.98
N ILE A 3 -32.04 -14.58 11.73
CA ILE A 3 -30.73 -14.66 12.41
C ILE A 3 -29.61 -14.66 11.37
N ASN A 4 -28.65 -13.74 11.52
CA ASN A 4 -27.46 -13.71 10.66
C ASN A 4 -26.27 -14.38 11.37
N ILE A 5 -25.57 -15.30 10.71
CA ILE A 5 -24.35 -15.94 11.20
C ILE A 5 -23.16 -15.32 10.48
N TYR A 6 -22.28 -14.62 11.21
CA TYR A 6 -21.02 -14.11 10.67
C TYR A 6 -19.88 -15.02 11.12
N TYR A 7 -19.17 -15.63 10.16
CA TYR A 7 -18.05 -16.54 10.44
C TYR A 7 -16.71 -15.89 10.05
N GLY A 8 -15.87 -15.64 11.06
CA GLY A 8 -14.56 -15.00 10.95
C GLY A 8 -13.36 -15.93 10.92
N GLY A 9 -13.59 -17.25 10.92
CA GLY A 9 -12.53 -18.25 10.72
C GLY A 9 -12.06 -18.30 9.26
N ARG A 10 -11.13 -19.22 8.96
CA ARG A 10 -10.43 -19.28 7.66
C ARG A 10 -11.08 -20.18 6.60
N GLY A 11 -12.21 -20.83 6.91
CA GLY A 11 -12.89 -21.74 5.98
C GLY A 11 -12.17 -23.09 5.81
N LEU A 12 -11.30 -23.46 6.76
CA LEU A 12 -10.49 -24.68 6.66
C LEU A 12 -11.36 -25.94 6.77
N ILE A 13 -11.05 -26.93 5.93
CA ILE A 13 -11.57 -28.29 6.08
C ILE A 13 -11.03 -28.83 7.41
N GLY A 14 -11.92 -29.17 8.35
CA GLY A 14 -11.55 -29.53 9.72
C GLY A 14 -11.79 -28.42 10.78
N ASP A 15 -12.36 -27.27 10.42
CA ASP A 15 -12.69 -26.22 11.39
C ASP A 15 -13.87 -26.62 12.32
N PRO A 16 -13.66 -26.71 13.66
CA PRO A 16 -14.70 -27.15 14.60
C PRO A 16 -15.81 -26.12 14.82
N THR A 17 -15.55 -24.82 14.57
CA THR A 17 -16.58 -23.77 14.60
C THR A 17 -17.56 -23.95 13.46
N LEU A 18 -17.10 -24.34 12.26
CA LEU A 18 -17.96 -24.64 11.10
C LEU A 18 -18.96 -25.77 11.41
N TYR A 19 -18.51 -26.85 12.06
CA TYR A 19 -19.41 -27.93 12.51
C TYR A 19 -20.51 -27.38 13.43
N VAL A 20 -20.11 -26.60 14.44
CA VAL A 20 -21.00 -26.07 15.48
C VAL A 20 -22.04 -25.12 14.89
N ILE A 21 -21.64 -24.16 14.04
CA ILE A 21 -22.61 -23.25 13.42
C ILE A 21 -23.54 -23.98 12.43
N ASN A 22 -23.07 -25.00 11.72
CA ASN A 22 -23.92 -25.80 10.84
C ASN A 22 -24.94 -26.64 11.64
N LYS A 23 -24.56 -27.18 12.80
CA LYS A 23 -25.48 -27.85 13.74
C LYS A 23 -26.49 -26.86 14.33
N MET A 24 -26.05 -25.67 14.78
CA MET A 24 -26.96 -24.61 15.24
C MET A 24 -27.91 -24.13 14.13
N ARG A 25 -27.44 -24.03 12.88
CA ARG A 25 -28.26 -23.61 11.73
C ARG A 25 -29.42 -24.55 11.51
N LYS A 26 -29.18 -25.87 11.48
CA LYS A 26 -30.23 -26.89 11.36
C LYS A 26 -31.32 -26.75 12.43
N VAL A 27 -30.92 -26.62 13.69
CA VAL A 27 -31.85 -26.46 14.82
C VAL A 27 -32.69 -25.17 14.70
N LEU A 28 -32.12 -24.09 14.16
CA LEU A 28 -32.84 -22.85 13.92
C LEU A 28 -33.75 -22.93 12.67
N GLU A 29 -33.31 -23.60 11.60
CA GLU A 29 -34.11 -23.90 10.40
C GLU A 29 -35.34 -24.76 10.77
N GLU A 30 -35.16 -25.80 11.60
CA GLU A 30 -36.23 -26.64 12.17
C GLU A 30 -37.23 -25.84 13.03
N LEU A 31 -36.78 -24.79 13.70
CA LEU A 31 -37.61 -23.84 14.46
C LEU A 31 -38.26 -22.74 13.59
N ASN A 32 -38.24 -22.89 12.26
CA ASN A 32 -38.76 -21.93 11.27
C ASN A 32 -38.13 -20.53 11.36
N VAL A 33 -36.83 -20.47 11.69
CA VAL A 33 -36.04 -19.23 11.65
C VAL A 33 -35.39 -19.09 10.27
N THR A 34 -35.46 -17.89 9.69
CA THR A 34 -34.66 -17.55 8.50
C THR A 34 -33.20 -17.35 8.94
N VAL A 35 -32.29 -18.20 8.49
CA VAL A 35 -30.87 -18.11 8.86
C VAL A 35 -30.00 -17.83 7.64
N GLU A 36 -29.32 -16.69 7.63
CA GLU A 36 -28.38 -16.29 6.58
C GLU A 36 -26.95 -16.35 7.11
N LYS A 37 -26.03 -16.98 6.37
CA LYS A 37 -24.62 -17.14 6.74
C LYS A 37 -23.75 -16.24 5.87
N TYR A 38 -22.84 -15.49 6.49
CA TYR A 38 -21.84 -14.66 5.84
C TYR A 38 -20.44 -15.14 6.24
N ASP A 39 -19.70 -15.64 5.26
CA ASP A 39 -18.31 -16.04 5.40
C ASP A 39 -17.40 -14.83 5.18
N LEU A 40 -16.83 -14.30 6.27
CA LEU A 40 -16.04 -13.07 6.25
C LEU A 40 -14.72 -13.23 5.50
N TYR A 41 -14.22 -14.47 5.35
CA TYR A 41 -13.04 -14.78 4.54
C TYR A 41 -13.32 -14.73 3.02
N GLU A 42 -14.57 -14.78 2.59
CA GLU A 42 -14.97 -14.62 1.17
C GLU A 42 -15.29 -13.14 0.89
N SER A 43 -16.04 -12.51 1.79
CA SER A 43 -16.55 -11.14 1.65
C SER A 43 -15.52 -10.03 1.92
N LYS A 44 -14.21 -10.28 1.76
CA LYS A 44 -13.12 -9.45 2.33
C LYS A 44 -13.23 -7.95 2.01
N ASN A 45 -13.48 -7.61 0.75
CA ASN A 45 -13.58 -6.22 0.28
C ASN A 45 -14.95 -5.59 0.62
N SER A 46 -15.94 -6.43 0.95
CA SER A 46 -17.33 -6.06 1.23
C SER A 46 -17.67 -6.05 2.73
N ILE A 47 -16.73 -6.36 3.64
CA ILE A 47 -16.97 -6.42 5.10
C ILE A 47 -17.59 -5.11 5.62
N THR A 48 -17.17 -3.97 5.07
CA THR A 48 -17.69 -2.63 5.37
C THR A 48 -19.17 -2.44 5.02
N THR A 49 -19.73 -3.21 4.08
CA THR A 49 -21.16 -3.19 3.73
C THR A 49 -22.02 -4.16 4.54
N LEU A 50 -21.43 -5.20 5.14
CA LEU A 50 -22.16 -6.21 5.94
C LEU A 50 -22.95 -5.65 7.14
N PRO A 51 -22.56 -4.54 7.80
CA PRO A 51 -23.41 -3.87 8.80
C PRO A 51 -24.82 -3.51 8.30
N ASN A 52 -25.03 -3.36 6.99
CA ASN A 52 -26.36 -3.13 6.44
C ASN A 52 -27.28 -4.37 6.57
N THR A 53 -26.74 -5.60 6.57
CA THR A 53 -27.57 -6.81 6.72
C THR A 53 -28.07 -7.03 8.15
N LEU A 54 -27.48 -6.33 9.13
CA LEU A 54 -28.01 -6.24 10.50
C LEU A 54 -29.35 -5.50 10.57
N LYS A 55 -29.69 -4.68 9.58
CA LYS A 55 -30.91 -3.84 9.61
C LYS A 55 -32.21 -4.66 9.66
N ASP A 56 -32.15 -5.92 9.25
CA ASP A 56 -33.30 -6.84 9.16
C ASP A 56 -33.17 -8.08 10.07
N ALA A 57 -32.16 -8.13 10.95
CA ALA A 57 -31.88 -9.27 11.82
C ALA A 57 -32.45 -9.06 13.24
N ASP A 58 -33.20 -10.03 13.77
CA ASP A 58 -33.66 -10.03 15.16
C ASP A 58 -32.53 -10.41 16.14
N GLY A 59 -31.57 -11.20 15.65
CA GLY A 59 -30.40 -11.64 16.39
C GLY A 59 -29.29 -12.12 15.45
N ILE A 60 -28.10 -12.34 16.00
CA ILE A 60 -26.93 -12.75 15.24
C ILE A 60 -26.08 -13.79 15.98
N ILE A 61 -25.29 -14.55 15.23
CA ILE A 61 -24.22 -15.41 15.76
C ILE A 61 -22.89 -14.84 15.27
N LEU A 62 -21.99 -14.52 16.20
CA LEU A 62 -20.59 -14.20 15.88
C LEU A 62 -19.75 -15.44 16.12
N ALA A 63 -19.27 -16.04 15.02
CA ALA A 63 -18.56 -17.30 15.02
C ALA A 63 -17.09 -17.11 14.64
N SER A 64 -16.15 -17.60 15.44
CA SER A 64 -14.73 -17.52 15.11
C SER A 64 -13.89 -18.66 15.70
N THR A 65 -12.80 -18.98 15.03
CA THR A 65 -11.88 -20.06 15.42
C THR A 65 -10.57 -19.46 15.92
N VAL A 66 -10.17 -19.81 17.13
CA VAL A 66 -8.91 -19.35 17.74
C VAL A 66 -7.80 -20.35 17.42
N GLU A 67 -6.96 -19.98 16.46
CA GLU A 67 -5.78 -20.75 16.05
C GLU A 67 -4.53 -20.38 16.88
N TRP A 68 -4.37 -19.10 17.22
CA TRP A 68 -3.22 -18.58 17.99
C TRP A 68 -3.64 -17.66 19.14
N TYR A 69 -4.15 -16.45 18.85
CA TYR A 69 -4.59 -15.50 19.86
C TYR A 69 -5.69 -14.58 19.33
N GLY A 70 -6.72 -14.32 20.14
CA GLY A 70 -7.84 -13.46 19.79
C GLY A 70 -8.80 -14.01 18.73
N ILE A 71 -9.75 -13.17 18.32
CA ILE A 71 -10.93 -13.55 17.52
C ILE A 71 -10.71 -13.54 16.00
N GLY A 72 -9.48 -13.43 15.52
CA GLY A 72 -9.14 -13.35 14.09
C GLY A 72 -9.41 -11.99 13.43
N GLY A 73 -8.62 -11.66 12.40
CA GLY A 73 -8.65 -10.32 11.77
C GLY A 73 -9.95 -9.97 11.04
N TYR A 74 -10.58 -10.94 10.38
CA TYR A 74 -11.85 -10.70 9.67
C TYR A 74 -13.00 -10.34 10.62
N MET A 75 -13.05 -10.96 11.81
CA MET A 75 -14.06 -10.65 12.83
C MET A 75 -13.82 -9.28 13.47
N GLN A 76 -12.56 -8.90 13.73
CA GLN A 76 -12.23 -7.53 14.17
C GLN A 76 -12.69 -6.51 13.12
N SER A 77 -12.33 -6.72 11.85
CA SER A 77 -12.72 -5.82 10.74
C SER A 77 -14.23 -5.69 10.59
N PHE A 78 -14.99 -6.76 10.86
CA PHE A 78 -16.46 -6.71 10.90
C PHE A 78 -17.00 -5.93 12.10
N LEU A 79 -16.39 -6.07 13.29
CA LEU A 79 -16.76 -5.30 14.48
C LEU A 79 -16.42 -3.80 14.33
N ASP A 80 -15.30 -3.47 13.71
CA ASP A 80 -14.90 -2.10 13.35
C ASP A 80 -15.89 -1.50 12.33
N ALA A 81 -16.26 -2.27 11.29
CA ALA A 81 -17.30 -1.88 10.34
C ALA A 81 -18.65 -1.66 11.05
N CYS A 82 -19.01 -2.50 12.02
CA CYS A 82 -20.21 -2.28 12.83
C CYS A 82 -20.11 -1.02 13.69
N TRP A 83 -18.93 -0.65 14.19
CA TRP A 83 -18.77 0.58 14.97
C TRP A 83 -18.95 1.84 14.13
N LEU A 84 -18.46 1.81 12.89
CA LEU A 84 -18.50 2.93 11.95
C LEU A 84 -19.84 3.05 11.22
N TYR A 85 -20.42 1.95 10.74
CA TYR A 85 -21.51 1.96 9.75
C TYR A 85 -22.83 1.36 10.24
N ALA A 86 -22.90 0.72 11.41
CA ALA A 86 -24.17 0.15 11.90
C ALA A 86 -25.06 1.20 12.58
N ASP A 87 -26.36 1.07 12.36
CA ASP A 87 -27.40 1.80 13.08
C ASP A 87 -27.40 1.42 14.57
N LYS A 88 -27.04 2.39 15.42
CA LYS A 88 -26.90 2.22 16.87
C LYS A 88 -28.24 2.01 17.59
N GLU A 89 -29.36 2.48 17.03
CA GLU A 89 -30.70 2.25 17.59
C GLU A 89 -31.19 0.83 17.30
N LYS A 90 -30.95 0.32 16.09
CA LYS A 90 -31.21 -1.09 15.75
C LYS A 90 -30.30 -2.03 16.56
N LEU A 91 -29.00 -1.77 16.63
CA LEU A 91 -28.04 -2.57 17.40
C LEU A 91 -28.50 -2.83 18.85
N ALA A 92 -29.07 -1.83 19.54
CA ALA A 92 -29.54 -1.94 20.92
C ALA A 92 -30.70 -2.94 21.13
N GLN A 93 -31.34 -3.39 20.05
CA GLN A 93 -32.39 -4.41 20.04
C GLN A 93 -31.87 -5.80 19.64
N ILE A 94 -30.74 -5.87 18.93
CA ILE A 94 -30.17 -7.11 18.39
C ILE A 94 -29.44 -7.92 19.46
N TYR A 95 -29.83 -9.19 19.57
CA TYR A 95 -29.19 -10.17 20.44
C TYR A 95 -28.02 -10.88 19.73
N MET A 96 -26.89 -11.10 20.40
CA MET A 96 -25.69 -11.71 19.83
C MET A 96 -25.25 -12.96 20.60
N CYS A 97 -25.11 -14.08 19.89
CA CYS A 97 -24.58 -15.33 20.44
C CYS A 97 -23.12 -15.54 20.00
N PRO A 98 -22.13 -15.45 20.90
CA PRO A 98 -20.74 -15.71 20.54
C PRO A 98 -20.46 -17.21 20.51
N VAL A 99 -19.89 -17.71 19.42
CA VAL A 99 -19.51 -19.12 19.21
C VAL A 99 -18.02 -19.17 18.89
N VAL A 100 -17.21 -19.65 19.83
CA VAL A 100 -15.74 -19.61 19.69
C VAL A 100 -15.13 -20.96 20.03
N MET A 101 -14.54 -21.64 19.04
CA MET A 101 -13.77 -22.86 19.28
C MET A 101 -12.27 -22.61 19.12
N SER A 102 -11.45 -23.34 19.87
CA SER A 102 -9.98 -23.33 19.74
C SER A 102 -9.47 -24.70 19.36
N THR A 103 -8.45 -24.74 18.49
CA THR A 103 -7.61 -25.95 18.28
C THR A 103 -6.39 -25.94 19.21
N THR A 104 -6.14 -24.83 19.89
CA THR A 104 -4.98 -24.59 20.77
C THR A 104 -5.40 -24.09 22.15
N TYR A 105 -5.72 -22.79 22.31
CA TYR A 105 -6.15 -22.16 23.56
C TYR A 105 -6.85 -20.82 23.29
N GLY A 106 -7.42 -20.19 24.33
CA GLY A 106 -7.96 -18.82 24.27
C GLY A 106 -9.41 -18.70 23.80
N GLU A 107 -10.17 -19.80 23.68
CA GLU A 107 -11.58 -19.78 23.30
C GLU A 107 -12.47 -19.03 24.30
N ARG A 108 -12.12 -19.06 25.59
CA ARG A 108 -12.79 -18.31 26.65
C ARG A 108 -12.59 -16.80 26.49
N ASP A 109 -11.36 -16.39 26.23
CA ASP A 109 -10.99 -14.98 26.05
C ASP A 109 -11.55 -14.44 24.73
N GLY A 110 -11.52 -15.23 23.67
CA GLY A 110 -12.17 -14.92 22.40
C GLY A 110 -13.68 -14.72 22.56
N LYS A 111 -14.37 -15.63 23.27
CA LYS A 111 -15.80 -15.48 23.57
C LYS A 111 -16.11 -14.25 24.44
N LEU A 112 -15.29 -13.99 25.45
CA LEU A 112 -15.41 -12.79 26.30
C LEU A 112 -15.17 -11.51 25.48
N THR A 113 -14.21 -11.53 24.55
CA THR A 113 -13.93 -10.43 23.62
C THR A 113 -15.14 -10.15 22.73
N LEU A 114 -15.76 -11.18 22.11
CA LEU A 114 -16.97 -10.99 21.30
C LEU A 114 -18.14 -10.43 22.12
N ALA A 115 -18.38 -10.95 23.33
CA ALA A 115 -19.43 -10.44 24.21
C ALA A 115 -19.20 -8.97 24.58
N THR A 116 -17.98 -8.64 25.01
CA THR A 116 -17.57 -7.28 25.39
C THR A 116 -17.61 -6.32 24.19
N ALA A 117 -17.24 -6.77 22.99
CA ALA A 117 -17.31 -5.96 21.77
C ALA A 117 -18.75 -5.72 21.29
N TRP A 118 -19.70 -6.63 21.57
CA TRP A 118 -21.11 -6.40 21.24
C TRP A 118 -21.82 -5.49 22.24
N GLU A 119 -21.49 -5.57 23.53
CA GLU A 119 -21.79 -4.50 24.50
C GLU A 119 -21.12 -3.19 24.10
N ILE A 120 -19.87 -3.30 23.62
CA ILE A 120 -19.03 -2.33 22.90
C ILE A 120 -19.85 -1.49 21.93
N LEU A 121 -20.45 -2.18 20.95
CA LEU A 121 -21.34 -1.63 19.93
C LEU A 121 -22.66 -1.10 20.53
N GLY A 122 -23.25 -1.82 21.47
CA GLY A 122 -24.43 -1.41 22.24
C GLY A 122 -25.58 -2.43 22.28
N GLY A 123 -25.41 -3.58 21.64
CA GLY A 123 -26.40 -4.64 21.60
C GLY A 123 -26.37 -5.58 22.80
N ARG A 124 -27.10 -6.69 22.70
CA ARG A 124 -27.42 -7.60 23.83
C ARG A 124 -26.69 -8.95 23.68
N PRO A 125 -25.55 -9.21 24.35
CA PRO A 125 -24.96 -10.54 24.33
C PRO A 125 -25.88 -11.58 24.99
N CYS A 126 -25.92 -12.79 24.46
CA CYS A 126 -26.62 -13.94 25.04
C CYS A 126 -25.66 -15.12 25.31
N SER A 127 -26.20 -16.25 25.80
CA SER A 127 -25.40 -17.34 26.38
C SER A 127 -24.65 -18.20 25.33
N GLY A 128 -23.55 -17.66 24.80
CA GLY A 128 -22.73 -18.28 23.76
C GLY A 128 -22.07 -19.63 24.09
N ILE A 129 -21.45 -20.23 23.07
CA ILE A 129 -20.73 -21.52 23.10
C ILE A 129 -19.22 -21.26 23.04
N CYS A 130 -18.44 -22.03 23.80
CA CYS A 130 -16.98 -22.10 23.63
C CYS A 130 -16.44 -23.47 24.02
N GLY A 131 -15.36 -23.91 23.38
CA GLY A 131 -14.73 -25.21 23.63
C GLY A 131 -13.40 -25.40 22.91
N TYR A 132 -12.52 -26.19 23.53
CA TYR A 132 -11.28 -26.66 22.93
C TYR A 132 -11.55 -27.98 22.20
N ILE A 133 -11.25 -28.02 20.89
CA ILE A 133 -11.58 -29.13 20.00
C ILE A 133 -10.42 -29.28 18.99
N PRO A 134 -9.46 -30.20 19.22
CA PRO A 134 -8.30 -30.35 18.35
C PRO A 134 -8.63 -31.06 17.02
N GLU A 135 -9.67 -31.90 16.99
CA GLU A 135 -10.14 -32.62 15.80
C GLU A 135 -11.68 -32.68 15.76
N ILE A 136 -12.29 -32.51 14.59
CA ILE A 136 -13.74 -32.68 14.38
C ILE A 136 -14.21 -34.10 14.75
N SER A 137 -13.35 -35.11 14.63
CA SER A 137 -13.61 -36.49 15.06
C SER A 137 -14.16 -36.60 16.49
N MET A 138 -13.81 -35.66 17.39
CA MET A 138 -14.31 -35.63 18.77
C MET A 138 -15.70 -35.00 18.92
N LEU A 139 -16.17 -34.20 17.96
CA LEU A 139 -17.55 -33.73 17.86
C LEU A 139 -18.45 -34.83 17.32
N GLU A 140 -18.10 -35.38 16.15
CA GLU A 140 -18.90 -36.36 15.41
C GLU A 140 -19.12 -37.66 16.21
N CYS A 141 -18.13 -38.09 16.99
CA CYS A 141 -18.24 -39.29 17.83
C CYS A 141 -18.96 -39.09 19.17
N LYS A 142 -19.49 -37.90 19.49
CA LYS A 142 -20.06 -37.59 20.83
C LYS A 142 -21.39 -36.84 20.79
N GLU A 143 -22.49 -37.60 20.86
CA GLU A 143 -23.86 -37.07 20.99
C GLU A 143 -24.05 -36.06 22.13
N GLU A 144 -23.26 -36.16 23.22
CA GLU A 144 -23.33 -35.21 24.35
C GLU A 144 -23.01 -33.76 23.94
N TYR A 145 -22.09 -33.57 22.98
CA TYR A 145 -21.77 -32.25 22.45
C TYR A 145 -22.84 -31.74 21.50
N ASP A 146 -23.41 -32.61 20.66
CA ASP A 146 -24.54 -32.26 19.79
C ASP A 146 -25.76 -31.79 20.62
N ARG A 147 -26.12 -32.53 21.69
CA ARG A 147 -27.18 -32.15 22.64
C ARG A 147 -26.88 -30.83 23.37
N LEU A 148 -25.60 -30.53 23.63
CA LEU A 148 -25.17 -29.25 24.22
C LEU A 148 -25.34 -28.08 23.23
N ILE A 149 -25.04 -28.29 21.95
CA ILE A 149 -25.21 -27.31 20.87
C ILE A 149 -26.69 -27.05 20.60
N GLU A 150 -27.51 -28.10 20.51
CA GLU A 150 -28.97 -28.04 20.35
C GLU A 150 -29.61 -27.19 21.48
N LYS A 151 -29.32 -27.55 22.74
CA LYS A 151 -29.82 -26.84 23.92
C LYS A 151 -29.36 -25.37 23.98
N LYS A 152 -28.23 -25.04 23.34
CA LYS A 152 -27.72 -23.67 23.22
C LYS A 152 -28.43 -22.89 22.11
N ALA A 153 -28.70 -23.50 20.97
CA ALA A 153 -29.50 -22.91 19.89
C ALA A 153 -30.95 -22.66 20.33
N GLU A 154 -31.59 -23.63 20.99
CA GLU A 154 -32.95 -23.48 21.56
C GLU A 154 -33.01 -22.35 22.60
N ASN A 155 -32.00 -22.25 23.49
CA ASN A 155 -31.94 -21.18 24.47
C ASN A 155 -31.68 -19.80 23.85
N MET A 156 -30.92 -19.72 22.75
CA MET A 156 -30.77 -18.50 21.95
C MET A 156 -32.12 -18.10 21.32
N TYR A 157 -32.77 -19.03 20.60
CA TYR A 157 -34.10 -18.83 20.01
C TYR A 157 -35.10 -18.31 21.04
N ARG A 158 -35.18 -18.95 22.21
CA ARG A 158 -36.05 -18.52 23.33
C ARG A 158 -35.71 -17.12 23.82
N THR A 159 -34.42 -16.78 23.97
CA THR A 159 -33.97 -15.46 24.43
C THR A 159 -34.45 -14.34 23.51
N ILE A 160 -34.34 -14.55 22.19
CA ILE A 160 -34.74 -13.57 21.17
C ILE A 160 -36.27 -13.47 21.08
N ASN A 161 -36.95 -14.61 20.92
CA ASN A 161 -38.41 -14.66 20.73
C ASN A 161 -39.18 -14.13 21.96
N GLN A 162 -38.69 -14.39 23.18
CA GLN A 162 -39.26 -13.83 24.42
C GLN A 162 -38.76 -12.41 24.75
N LYS A 163 -37.87 -11.83 23.92
CA LYS A 163 -37.21 -10.52 24.12
C LYS A 163 -36.68 -10.34 25.55
N LEU A 164 -36.03 -11.38 26.07
CA LEU A 164 -35.60 -11.49 27.46
C LEU A 164 -34.71 -10.31 27.86
N THR A 165 -35.09 -9.61 28.93
CA THR A 165 -34.40 -8.43 29.44
C THR A 165 -33.12 -8.84 30.17
N SER A 166 -31.96 -8.51 29.59
CA SER A 166 -30.68 -8.59 30.31
C SER A 166 -30.58 -7.46 31.34
N PHE A 167 -29.78 -7.68 32.39
CA PHE A 167 -29.31 -6.59 33.24
C PHE A 167 -28.41 -5.63 32.44
N PRO A 168 -28.42 -4.32 32.75
CA PRO A 168 -27.57 -3.35 32.08
C PRO A 168 -26.09 -3.58 32.42
N ALA A 169 -25.25 -3.71 31.39
CA ALA A 169 -23.82 -3.86 31.57
C ALA A 169 -23.14 -2.53 31.94
N SER A 170 -22.06 -2.58 32.71
CA SER A 170 -21.22 -1.40 33.02
C SER A 170 -20.74 -0.70 31.75
N ASN A 171 -20.35 -1.47 30.73
CA ASN A 171 -19.94 -1.00 29.41
C ASN A 171 -21.02 -0.16 28.71
N GLN A 172 -22.28 -0.62 28.74
CA GLN A 172 -23.42 0.12 28.19
C GLN A 172 -23.68 1.43 28.95
N ALA A 173 -23.56 1.41 30.29
CA ALA A 173 -23.73 2.59 31.13
C ALA A 173 -22.60 3.64 30.99
N VAL A 174 -21.36 3.19 30.72
CA VAL A 174 -20.22 4.09 30.40
C VAL A 174 -20.44 4.76 29.05
N LYS A 175 -20.93 4.02 28.05
CA LYS A 175 -21.23 4.56 26.71
C LYS A 175 -22.15 5.78 26.76
N GLN A 176 -23.23 5.71 27.57
CA GLN A 176 -24.18 6.82 27.76
C GLN A 176 -23.58 8.08 28.41
N LYS A 177 -22.43 7.98 29.08
CA LYS A 177 -21.80 9.10 29.81
C LYS A 177 -20.54 9.66 29.15
N VAL A 178 -19.81 8.84 28.40
CA VAL A 178 -18.45 9.17 27.92
C VAL A 178 -18.37 9.32 26.39
N SER A 179 -19.39 8.90 25.63
CA SER A 179 -19.40 9.02 24.16
C SER A 179 -19.69 10.45 23.63
N TYR A 180 -19.01 11.46 24.19
CA TYR A 180 -18.91 12.82 23.66
C TYR A 180 -17.70 13.00 22.72
N THR A 181 -17.27 11.93 22.04
CA THR A 181 -16.51 12.11 20.79
C THR A 181 -17.46 12.65 19.72
N GLN A 182 -16.96 13.54 18.86
CA GLN A 182 -17.70 14.10 17.72
C GLN A 182 -17.98 13.01 16.66
N ASN A 183 -18.92 12.13 16.97
CA ASN A 183 -19.64 11.36 15.97
C ASN A 183 -20.43 12.39 15.17
N VAL A 184 -19.95 12.75 13.98
CA VAL A 184 -20.82 13.37 12.98
C VAL A 184 -21.98 12.39 12.81
N ALA A 185 -23.19 12.84 13.15
CA ALA A 185 -24.38 12.00 13.11
C ALA A 185 -24.85 11.89 11.66
N PHE A 186 -24.05 11.18 10.86
CA PHE A 186 -24.38 10.85 9.48
C PHE A 186 -25.78 10.22 9.44
N THR A 187 -26.60 10.72 8.53
CA THR A 187 -27.88 10.08 8.21
C THR A 187 -27.65 8.64 7.75
N PRO A 188 -28.61 7.73 7.89
CA PRO A 188 -28.48 6.35 7.41
C PRO A 188 -28.09 6.25 5.93
N GLN A 189 -28.42 7.28 5.13
CA GLN A 189 -28.11 7.42 3.71
C GLN A 189 -26.63 7.79 3.47
N GLU A 190 -26.10 8.77 4.21
CA GLU A 190 -24.66 9.10 4.18
C GLU A 190 -23.82 7.93 4.70
N THR A 191 -24.29 7.21 5.72
CA THR A 191 -23.62 6.02 6.25
C THR A 191 -23.59 4.88 5.22
N GLU A 192 -24.68 4.65 4.48
CA GLU A 192 -24.70 3.68 3.37
C GLU A 192 -23.73 4.09 2.25
N GLN A 193 -23.74 5.37 1.84
CA GLN A 193 -22.80 5.88 0.83
C GLN A 193 -21.35 5.74 1.26
N LEU A 194 -21.00 6.08 2.50
CA LEU A 194 -19.65 5.88 3.05
C LEU A 194 -19.26 4.40 3.10
N SER A 195 -20.18 3.50 3.46
CA SER A 195 -19.93 2.04 3.44
C SER A 195 -19.66 1.50 2.03
N MET A 196 -20.30 2.09 1.01
CA MET A 196 -20.04 1.79 -0.41
C MET A 196 -18.69 2.35 -0.85
N TYR A 197 -18.41 3.64 -0.62
CA TYR A 197 -17.14 4.28 -0.99
C TYR A 197 -15.92 3.62 -0.32
N ALA A 198 -16.06 3.10 0.91
CA ALA A 198 -15.00 2.36 1.59
C ALA A 198 -14.77 0.94 1.01
N SER A 199 -15.76 0.37 0.31
CA SER A 199 -15.67 -0.90 -0.41
C SER A 199 -15.32 -0.76 -1.89
N ASP A 200 -15.32 0.45 -2.45
CA ASP A 200 -15.29 0.64 -3.90
C ASP A 200 -13.88 0.48 -4.49
N ASP A 201 -13.56 -0.75 -4.88
CA ASP A 201 -12.34 -1.11 -5.61
C ASP A 201 -12.11 -0.23 -6.86
N ASN A 202 -13.13 0.42 -7.45
CA ASN A 202 -12.95 1.37 -8.56
C ASN A 202 -12.06 2.55 -8.16
N TYR A 203 -12.07 3.01 -6.90
CA TYR A 203 -11.20 4.11 -6.46
C TYR A 203 -9.74 3.66 -6.35
N VAL A 204 -9.50 2.43 -5.87
CA VAL A 204 -8.15 1.84 -5.75
C VAL A 204 -7.62 1.41 -7.13
N GLN A 205 -8.48 0.99 -8.05
CA GLN A 205 -8.13 0.71 -9.44
C GLN A 205 -7.80 2.01 -10.18
N ARG A 206 -8.65 3.04 -10.08
CA ARG A 206 -8.34 4.38 -10.63
C ARG A 206 -7.04 4.93 -10.07
N GLN A 207 -6.80 4.93 -8.76
CA GLN A 207 -5.50 5.35 -8.24
C GLN A 207 -4.31 4.56 -8.82
N LYS A 208 -4.47 3.28 -9.13
CA LYS A 208 -3.42 2.47 -9.78
C LYS A 208 -3.29 2.71 -11.29
N GLU A 209 -4.34 3.20 -11.93
CA GLU A 209 -4.33 3.66 -13.32
C GLU A 209 -3.76 5.08 -13.41
N ASP A 210 -4.25 6.02 -12.60
CA ASP A 210 -3.71 7.38 -12.39
C ASP A 210 -2.21 7.34 -12.06
N ILE A 211 -1.76 6.46 -11.14
CA ILE A 211 -0.33 6.29 -10.83
C ILE A 211 0.45 5.74 -12.03
N LYS A 212 -0.14 4.88 -12.87
CA LYS A 212 0.49 4.41 -14.11
C LYS A 212 0.55 5.50 -15.17
N GLU A 213 -0.52 6.26 -15.37
CA GLU A 213 -0.58 7.38 -16.31
C GLU A 213 0.41 8.48 -15.91
N LEU A 214 0.45 8.83 -14.61
CA LEU A 214 1.47 9.72 -14.05
C LEU A 214 2.88 9.13 -14.24
N THR A 215 3.08 7.83 -14.06
CA THR A 215 4.39 7.20 -14.31
C THR A 215 4.78 7.26 -15.79
N SER A 216 3.83 7.08 -16.72
CA SER A 216 4.10 7.26 -18.15
C SER A 216 4.33 8.73 -18.52
N MET A 217 3.57 9.67 -17.96
CA MET A 217 3.81 11.11 -18.17
C MET A 217 5.15 11.55 -17.59
N PHE A 218 5.57 11.05 -16.42
CA PHE A 218 6.91 11.32 -15.87
C PHE A 218 8.01 10.65 -16.69
N LYS A 219 7.77 9.47 -17.27
CA LYS A 219 8.70 8.82 -18.18
C LYS A 219 8.85 9.60 -19.50
N ASP A 220 7.75 9.99 -20.12
CA ASP A 220 7.74 10.83 -21.32
C ASP A 220 8.33 12.22 -21.04
N MET A 221 8.07 12.83 -19.88
CA MET A 221 8.72 14.08 -19.48
C MET A 221 10.22 13.91 -19.16
N MET A 222 10.69 12.73 -18.76
CA MET A 222 12.13 12.47 -18.62
C MET A 222 12.79 12.22 -19.98
N GLU A 223 12.16 11.46 -20.88
CA GLU A 223 12.66 11.28 -22.26
C GLU A 223 12.67 12.61 -23.05
N ASN A 224 11.74 13.53 -22.76
CA ASN A 224 11.75 14.91 -23.26
C ASN A 224 12.64 15.89 -22.45
N ARG A 225 13.24 15.49 -21.32
CA ARG A 225 14.22 16.31 -20.56
C ARG A 225 15.67 15.92 -20.81
N GLU A 226 15.94 14.69 -21.25
CA GLU A 226 17.28 14.27 -21.75
C GLU A 226 17.80 15.15 -22.92
N THR A 227 16.97 16.02 -23.51
CA THR A 227 17.38 16.93 -24.59
C THR A 227 17.93 18.28 -24.14
N ASP A 228 17.61 18.77 -22.93
CA ASP A 228 17.98 20.13 -22.49
C ASP A 228 19.26 20.19 -21.64
N GLU A 229 19.57 19.17 -20.82
CA GLU A 229 20.85 19.11 -20.08
C GLU A 229 22.08 19.05 -21.02
N SER A 230 21.85 18.76 -22.30
CA SER A 230 22.89 18.72 -23.34
C SER A 230 23.44 20.10 -23.73
N GLN A 231 22.88 21.23 -23.28
CA GLN A 231 23.34 22.56 -23.74
C GLN A 231 24.47 23.19 -22.90
N GLY A 232 24.57 22.88 -21.60
CA GLY A 232 25.44 23.63 -20.67
C GLY A 232 26.91 23.71 -21.10
N PHE A 233 27.53 22.58 -21.44
CA PHE A 233 28.95 22.53 -21.80
C PHE A 233 29.31 23.36 -23.05
N VAL A 234 28.37 23.64 -23.95
CA VAL A 234 28.65 24.42 -25.16
C VAL A 234 28.97 25.87 -24.83
N GLU A 235 28.28 26.46 -23.84
CA GLU A 235 28.52 27.85 -23.43
C GLU A 235 29.85 28.00 -22.67
N ASP A 236 30.23 27.02 -21.87
CA ASP A 236 31.55 26.96 -21.19
C ASP A 236 32.71 26.89 -22.18
N PHE A 237 32.59 26.06 -23.23
CA PHE A 237 33.60 26.01 -24.30
C PHE A 237 33.62 27.27 -25.19
N VAL A 238 32.47 27.93 -25.42
CA VAL A 238 32.43 29.21 -26.16
C VAL A 238 33.10 30.33 -25.36
N SER A 239 32.89 30.41 -24.05
CA SER A 239 33.38 31.50 -23.19
C SER A 239 34.91 31.47 -22.96
N HIS A 240 35.54 30.30 -22.99
CA HIS A 240 36.98 30.13 -22.71
C HIS A 240 37.87 30.05 -23.96
N PHE A 241 37.31 30.20 -25.16
CA PHE A 241 38.05 30.11 -26.42
C PHE A 241 38.92 31.36 -26.68
N LYS A 242 40.24 31.17 -26.89
CA LYS A 242 41.16 32.22 -27.37
C LYS A 242 41.49 32.02 -28.85
N ALA A 243 41.05 32.96 -29.69
CA ALA A 243 41.24 32.91 -31.14
C ALA A 243 42.73 33.02 -31.52
N GLN A 244 43.26 31.98 -32.18
CA GLN A 244 44.63 31.96 -32.72
C GLN A 244 44.60 31.93 -34.26
N PRO A 245 45.18 32.92 -34.96
CA PRO A 245 45.14 32.96 -36.43
C PRO A 245 45.86 31.78 -37.10
N GLY A 246 45.28 31.23 -38.17
CA GLY A 246 45.92 30.22 -39.02
C GLY A 246 45.63 28.76 -38.69
N PHE A 247 44.83 28.47 -37.66
CA PHE A 247 44.46 27.10 -37.31
C PHE A 247 43.10 26.70 -37.91
N THR A 248 42.97 25.46 -38.41
CA THR A 248 41.69 24.87 -38.85
C THR A 248 41.71 23.38 -38.54
N ALA A 249 40.71 22.90 -37.80
CA ALA A 249 40.57 21.49 -37.42
C ALA A 249 39.13 21.19 -36.94
N ILE A 250 38.70 19.95 -37.14
CA ILE A 250 37.41 19.39 -36.70
C ILE A 250 37.70 18.27 -35.69
N PHE A 251 37.33 18.49 -34.43
CA PHE A 251 37.44 17.51 -33.36
C PHE A 251 36.07 16.87 -33.07
N ARG A 252 36.02 15.54 -32.90
CA ARG A 252 34.82 14.78 -32.53
C ARG A 252 35.00 14.17 -31.14
N VAL A 253 34.30 14.70 -30.13
CA VAL A 253 34.36 14.23 -28.74
C VAL A 253 33.18 13.31 -28.44
N VAL A 254 33.47 12.02 -28.24
CA VAL A 254 32.53 10.97 -27.87
C VAL A 254 32.50 10.84 -26.34
N ILE A 255 31.50 11.42 -25.70
CA ILE A 255 31.31 11.31 -24.24
C ILE A 255 30.54 10.03 -23.95
N LYS A 256 31.05 9.13 -23.08
CA LYS A 256 30.44 7.80 -22.84
C LYS A 256 28.97 7.83 -22.36
N ASN A 257 28.47 8.94 -21.81
CA ASN A 257 27.08 9.11 -21.38
C ASN A 257 26.14 9.67 -22.47
N TYR A 258 26.65 10.21 -23.58
CA TYR A 258 25.85 10.99 -24.53
C TYR A 258 25.59 10.24 -25.84
N LYS A 259 24.31 10.18 -26.25
CA LYS A 259 23.84 9.50 -27.48
C LYS A 259 24.33 10.16 -28.80
N LYS A 260 24.88 11.38 -28.73
CA LYS A 260 25.46 12.13 -29.87
C LYS A 260 26.84 12.65 -29.47
N PRO A 261 27.87 12.53 -30.33
CA PRO A 261 29.16 13.14 -30.04
C PRO A 261 29.08 14.67 -30.19
N MET A 262 29.91 15.37 -29.43
CA MET A 262 30.13 16.81 -29.54
C MET A 262 31.15 17.06 -30.66
N ILE A 263 30.85 17.98 -31.57
CA ILE A 263 31.73 18.36 -32.68
C ILE A 263 32.22 19.78 -32.42
N ILE A 264 33.53 19.93 -32.29
CA ILE A 264 34.23 21.21 -32.19
C ILE A 264 34.86 21.48 -33.55
N ARG A 265 34.39 22.51 -34.24
CA ARG A 265 34.99 23.02 -35.48
C ARG A 265 35.67 24.35 -35.21
N VAL A 266 36.98 24.39 -35.40
CA VAL A 266 37.77 25.63 -35.39
C VAL A 266 38.11 26.01 -36.83
N GLN A 267 37.80 27.24 -37.23
CA GLN A 267 38.18 27.82 -38.53
C GLN A 267 38.74 29.24 -38.31
N ASN A 268 40.07 29.32 -38.18
CA ASN A 268 40.82 30.53 -37.83
C ASN A 268 40.31 31.18 -36.53
N ALA A 269 39.53 32.26 -36.66
CA ALA A 269 38.97 33.02 -35.55
C ALA A 269 37.49 32.72 -35.28
N LYS A 270 36.91 31.71 -35.94
CA LYS A 270 35.55 31.21 -35.67
C LYS A 270 35.59 29.84 -35.01
N PHE A 271 34.73 29.68 -34.02
CA PHE A 271 34.52 28.46 -33.25
C PHE A 271 33.03 28.08 -33.36
N GLU A 272 32.76 26.85 -33.77
CA GLU A 272 31.41 26.26 -33.80
C GLU A 272 31.45 24.97 -32.99
N CYS A 273 30.70 24.90 -31.88
CA CYS A 273 30.52 23.68 -31.09
C CYS A 273 29.06 23.23 -31.19
N PHE A 274 28.82 21.98 -31.56
CA PHE A 274 27.48 21.42 -31.71
C PHE A 274 27.44 19.91 -31.49
N TYR A 275 26.36 19.39 -30.87
CA TYR A 275 26.13 17.95 -30.75
C TYR A 275 25.47 17.40 -32.01
N GLY A 276 26.11 16.43 -32.68
CA GLY A 276 25.59 15.89 -33.94
C GLY A 276 26.50 14.84 -34.56
N THR A 277 26.21 14.45 -35.80
CA THR A 277 27.00 13.50 -36.59
C THR A 277 27.70 14.22 -37.74
N SER A 278 29.03 14.18 -37.75
CA SER A 278 29.89 14.59 -38.86
C SER A 278 30.67 13.40 -39.37
N GLU A 279 30.60 13.17 -40.68
CA GLU A 279 31.27 12.07 -41.37
C GLU A 279 32.80 12.24 -41.42
N TYR A 280 33.29 13.47 -41.25
CA TYR A 280 34.72 13.80 -41.20
C TYR A 280 35.09 14.49 -39.88
N ALA A 281 36.27 14.13 -39.35
CA ALA A 281 36.93 14.75 -38.20
C ALA A 281 38.44 14.45 -38.26
N ASP A 282 39.27 15.44 -37.96
CA ASP A 282 40.74 15.33 -37.99
C ASP A 282 41.29 14.66 -36.72
N VAL A 283 40.54 14.77 -35.62
CA VAL A 283 40.79 14.06 -34.35
C VAL A 283 39.47 13.59 -33.75
N GLU A 284 39.37 12.30 -33.47
CA GLU A 284 38.35 11.71 -32.61
C GLU A 284 38.91 11.54 -31.18
N LEU A 285 38.15 11.98 -30.20
CA LEU A 285 38.42 11.86 -28.76
C LEU A 285 37.29 11.04 -28.13
N GLN A 286 37.59 10.13 -27.21
CA GLN A 286 36.58 9.43 -26.41
C GLN A 286 36.92 9.58 -24.93
N THR A 287 35.94 9.99 -24.14
CA THR A 287 36.14 10.37 -22.74
C THR A 287 34.87 10.22 -21.89
N GLU A 288 34.97 10.54 -20.60
CA GLU A 288 33.89 10.47 -19.63
C GLU A 288 33.55 11.88 -19.13
N GLU A 289 32.31 12.07 -18.70
CA GLU A 289 31.77 13.38 -18.34
C GLU A 289 32.53 14.06 -17.18
N ALA A 290 32.97 13.27 -16.20
CA ALA A 290 33.81 13.74 -15.10
C ALA A 290 35.14 14.35 -15.60
N VAL A 291 35.77 13.73 -16.60
CA VAL A 291 37.03 14.20 -17.19
C VAL A 291 36.82 15.51 -17.95
N ILE A 292 35.66 15.73 -18.57
CA ILE A 292 35.33 17.01 -19.21
C ILE A 292 35.13 18.11 -18.15
N LYS A 293 34.45 17.80 -17.04
CA LYS A 293 34.29 18.74 -15.91
C LYS A 293 35.64 19.10 -15.29
N ASP A 294 36.52 18.13 -15.04
CA ASP A 294 37.89 18.36 -14.55
C ASP A 294 38.80 19.12 -15.56
N ILE A 295 38.44 19.16 -16.84
CA ILE A 295 39.12 20.00 -17.85
C ILE A 295 38.58 21.43 -17.83
N ILE A 296 37.25 21.62 -17.80
CA ILE A 296 36.61 22.95 -17.74
C ILE A 296 37.00 23.68 -16.45
N GLU A 297 37.08 22.96 -15.32
CA GLU A 297 37.55 23.48 -14.03
C GLU A 297 39.08 23.69 -13.97
N GLY A 298 39.82 23.44 -15.06
CA GLY A 298 41.26 23.69 -15.15
C GLY A 298 42.17 22.76 -14.34
N LYS A 299 41.61 21.70 -13.72
CA LYS A 299 42.38 20.70 -12.95
C LYS A 299 43.24 19.81 -13.85
N THR A 300 42.81 19.56 -15.08
CA THR A 300 43.52 18.75 -16.07
C THR A 300 43.47 19.38 -17.46
N THR A 301 44.40 19.01 -18.34
CA THR A 301 44.42 19.41 -19.76
C THR A 301 44.10 18.21 -20.65
N PHE A 302 43.76 18.42 -21.91
CA PHE A 302 43.46 17.32 -22.84
C PHE A 302 44.68 16.41 -23.06
N GLN A 303 45.89 16.98 -23.12
CA GLN A 303 47.12 16.18 -23.17
C GLN A 303 47.30 15.35 -21.89
N ASN A 304 47.05 15.89 -20.69
CA ASN A 304 47.19 15.16 -19.44
C ASN A 304 46.11 14.08 -19.23
N ALA A 305 44.86 14.35 -19.65
CA ALA A 305 43.77 13.38 -19.66
C ALA A 305 44.06 12.19 -20.61
N PHE A 306 44.71 12.45 -21.75
CA PHE A 306 45.19 11.39 -22.65
C PHE A 306 46.37 10.61 -22.05
N MET A 307 47.40 11.30 -21.54
CA MET A 307 48.61 10.68 -20.98
C MET A 307 48.35 9.85 -19.71
N SER A 308 47.28 10.13 -18.97
CA SER A 308 46.82 9.34 -17.81
C SER A 308 45.97 8.13 -18.18
N GLY A 309 45.54 8.00 -19.45
CA GLY A 309 44.65 6.94 -19.93
C GLY A 309 43.16 7.19 -19.72
N ASN A 310 42.78 8.32 -19.13
CA ASN A 310 41.39 8.71 -18.87
C ASN A 310 40.65 9.22 -20.13
N MET A 311 41.37 9.43 -21.22
CA MET A 311 40.86 9.83 -22.53
C MET A 311 41.60 9.05 -23.62
N THR A 312 40.89 8.56 -24.63
CA THR A 312 41.50 7.92 -25.81
C THR A 312 41.35 8.82 -27.04
N MET A 313 42.30 8.74 -27.98
CA MET A 313 42.38 9.61 -29.16
C MET A 313 42.68 8.80 -30.42
N LYS A 314 42.11 9.20 -31.56
CA LYS A 314 42.50 8.80 -32.92
C LYS A 314 42.60 10.03 -33.80
N GLY A 315 43.79 10.40 -34.25
CA GLY A 315 44.02 11.60 -35.07
C GLY A 315 45.48 12.07 -35.02
N ASP A 316 45.78 13.27 -35.50
CA ASP A 316 47.10 13.87 -35.36
C ASP A 316 47.30 14.45 -33.93
N PHE A 317 48.23 13.86 -33.19
CA PHE A 317 48.66 14.27 -31.84
C PHE A 317 49.10 15.75 -31.76
N LYS A 318 49.55 16.37 -32.85
CA LYS A 318 49.90 17.80 -32.88
C LYS A 318 48.68 18.70 -32.69
N LEU A 319 47.51 18.28 -33.18
CA LEU A 319 46.27 19.04 -33.08
C LEU A 319 45.75 19.04 -31.63
N LEU A 320 45.94 17.94 -30.88
CA LEU A 320 45.62 17.85 -29.45
C LEU A 320 46.39 18.90 -28.63
N ARG A 321 47.71 19.01 -28.86
CA ARG A 321 48.56 19.98 -28.14
C ARG A 321 48.21 21.43 -28.47
N ASN A 322 47.69 21.70 -29.67
CA ASN A 322 47.18 23.02 -30.03
C ASN A 322 45.82 23.32 -29.38
N LEU A 323 44.99 22.30 -29.12
CA LEU A 323 43.73 22.45 -28.40
C LEU A 323 43.98 22.95 -26.96
N ASP A 324 44.99 22.39 -26.28
CA ASP A 324 45.51 22.88 -24.98
C ASP A 324 46.16 24.30 -25.03
N HIS A 325 46.30 24.93 -26.20
CA HIS A 325 46.68 26.35 -26.35
C HIS A 325 45.50 27.27 -26.72
N ILE A 326 44.46 26.71 -27.33
CA ILE A 326 43.25 27.43 -27.76
C ILE A 326 42.26 27.58 -26.60
N PHE A 327 42.20 26.60 -25.70
CA PHE A 327 41.35 26.61 -24.50
C PHE A 327 42.21 26.77 -23.24
N THR A 328 42.35 28.00 -22.74
CA THR A 328 43.11 28.26 -21.50
C THR A 328 42.18 28.25 -20.28
N PHE A 329 41.72 27.07 -19.87
CA PHE A 329 41.10 26.89 -18.56
C PHE A 329 42.17 27.16 -17.49
N SER A 330 42.00 28.25 -16.75
CA SER A 330 42.93 28.66 -15.70
C SER A 330 42.33 28.29 -14.35
N PRO A 331 43.06 27.66 -13.42
CA PRO A 331 42.53 27.38 -12.10
C PRO A 331 42.23 28.70 -11.38
N ASN A 332 41.01 28.85 -10.87
CA ASN A 332 40.69 29.92 -9.93
C ASN A 332 41.41 29.64 -8.61
N ILE A 333 42.58 30.27 -8.44
CA ILE A 333 43.23 30.40 -7.13
C ILE A 333 42.51 31.55 -6.42
N GLU A 334 41.39 31.23 -5.75
CA GLU A 334 40.90 32.07 -4.66
C GLU A 334 41.71 31.78 -3.39
N ASP A 335 41.96 32.83 -2.62
CA ASP A 335 43.08 32.93 -1.69
C ASP A 335 42.71 32.42 -0.29
N ASP A 336 42.85 31.11 -0.05
CA ASP A 336 42.50 30.44 1.22
C ASP A 336 43.57 30.70 2.31
N GLY A 337 43.72 31.98 2.66
CA GLY A 337 44.83 32.57 3.41
C GLY A 337 44.76 32.43 4.93
N MET A 338 45.03 31.23 5.44
CA MET A 338 45.40 30.90 6.84
C MET A 338 44.47 31.30 8.00
N PHE A 339 43.99 30.26 8.69
CA PHE A 339 43.85 30.30 10.16
C PHE A 339 45.23 30.41 10.85
N LEU A 340 45.29 31.20 11.93
CA LEU A 340 46.17 30.96 13.09
C LEU A 340 45.53 31.53 14.37
#